data_AF-A0A830BEU8-F1
#
_entry.id   AF-A0A830BEU8-F1
#
_cell.length_a   1.000
_cell.length_b   1.000
_cell.length_c   1.000
_cell.angle_alpha   90.00
_cell.angle_beta   90.00
_cell.angle_gamma   90.00
#
_symmetry.space_group_name_H-M   'P 1'
#
loop_
_entity.id
_entity.type
_entity.pdbx_description
1 polymer ?
#
loop_
_entity_poly.entity_id
_entity_poly.type
_entity_poly.pdbx_seq_one_letter_code
_entity_poly.pdbx_strand_id
1 'polypeptide(L)'
;MPWNSLMDKMMRELHAQGKSIEEIKEVLRRAPIHPSIVPAVKTAYALGCDLRIVSDANMFFIETIVDHLGIKNCFSEINTNPGYVDKQGRLRIPPFVDFHLCPHGCSRCPPNMCKVY
;
A
#
# COMPACT_ATOMS: atom_id res chain seq x y z
N MET A 1 -18.46 7.56 2.39
CA MET A 1 -17.81 6.49 1.60
C MET A 1 -16.49 6.18 2.28
N PRO A 2 -16.20 4.92 2.66
CA PRO A 2 -14.89 4.55 3.24
C PRO A 2 -13.74 4.90 2.29
N TRP A 3 -12.56 5.19 2.83
CA TRP A 3 -11.39 5.61 2.06
C TRP A 3 -11.04 4.62 0.94
N ASN A 4 -10.99 3.33 1.24
CA ASN A 4 -10.69 2.28 0.26
C ASN A 4 -11.74 2.24 -0.86
N SER A 5 -13.02 2.37 -0.54
CA SER A 5 -14.09 2.43 -1.54
C SER A 5 -13.98 3.66 -2.45
N LEU A 6 -13.58 4.80 -1.90
CA LEU A 6 -13.32 6.01 -2.67
C LEU A 6 -12.11 5.81 -3.60
N MET A 7 -11.00 5.29 -3.08
CA MET A 7 -9.79 5.05 -3.85
C MET A 7 -10.00 4.01 -4.96
N ASP A 8 -10.70 2.90 -4.68
CA ASP A 8 -11.07 1.88 -5.67
C ASP A 8 -11.96 2.48 -6.77
N LYS A 9 -12.93 3.32 -6.39
CA LYS A 9 -13.74 4.09 -7.36
C LYS A 9 -12.83 4.99 -8.21
N MET A 10 -11.91 5.73 -7.61
CA MET A 10 -11.05 6.63 -8.38
C MET A 10 -10.14 5.88 -9.36
N MET A 11 -9.58 4.74 -8.97
CA MET A 11 -8.77 3.91 -9.88
C MET A 11 -9.58 3.39 -11.05
N ARG A 12 -10.85 3.05 -10.84
CA ARG A 12 -11.77 2.69 -11.93
C ARG A 12 -12.01 3.85 -12.90
N GLU A 13 -12.25 5.06 -12.38
CA GLU A 13 -12.47 6.24 -13.24
C GLU A 13 -11.20 6.59 -14.05
N LEU A 14 -10.02 6.49 -13.45
CA LEU A 14 -8.75 6.71 -14.17
C LEU A 14 -8.56 5.70 -15.30
N HIS A 15 -8.83 4.42 -15.04
CA HIS A 15 -8.76 3.41 -16.09
C HIS A 15 -9.79 3.64 -17.20
N ALA A 16 -11.01 4.08 -16.87
CA ALA A 16 -12.03 4.45 -17.86
C ALA A 16 -11.59 5.62 -18.76
N GLN A 17 -10.72 6.49 -18.26
CA GLN A 17 -10.07 7.56 -19.02
C GLN A 17 -8.80 7.10 -19.78
N GLY A 18 -8.54 5.79 -19.82
CA GLY A 18 -7.42 5.22 -20.56
C GLY A 18 -6.07 5.28 -19.82
N LYS A 19 -6.05 5.59 -18.52
CA LYS A 19 -4.81 5.61 -17.73
C LYS A 19 -4.32 4.20 -17.45
N SER A 20 -3.06 3.96 -17.80
CA SER A 20 -2.39 2.68 -17.62
C SER A 20 -1.83 2.51 -16.20
N ILE A 21 -1.60 1.25 -15.82
CA ILE A 21 -0.91 0.93 -14.57
C ILE A 21 0.51 1.49 -14.54
N GLU A 22 1.20 1.55 -15.68
CA GLU A 22 2.57 2.06 -15.73
C GLU A 22 2.60 3.58 -15.49
N GLU A 23 1.67 4.35 -16.08
CA GLU A 23 1.53 5.78 -15.77
C GLU A 23 1.30 6.02 -14.27
N ILE A 24 0.50 5.17 -13.62
CA ILE A 24 0.29 5.23 -12.16
C ILE A 24 1.61 4.96 -11.42
N LYS A 25 2.37 3.93 -11.81
CA LYS A 25 3.67 3.62 -11.21
C LYS A 25 4.66 4.77 -11.39
N GLU A 26 4.71 5.40 -12.56
CA GLU A 26 5.59 6.55 -12.80
C GLU A 26 5.26 7.76 -11.92
N VAL A 27 3.99 7.99 -11.60
CA VAL A 27 3.59 8.98 -10.59
C VAL A 27 4.09 8.58 -9.21
N LEU A 28 3.89 7.32 -8.80
CA LEU A 28 4.30 6.84 -7.48
C LEU A 28 5.82 6.87 -7.27
N ARG A 29 6.62 6.55 -8.31
CA ARG A 29 8.08 6.64 -8.27
C ARG A 29 8.59 8.06 -7.98
N ARG A 30 7.79 9.09 -8.29
CA ARG A 30 8.10 10.50 -8.03
C ARG A 30 7.61 10.97 -6.66
N ALA A 31 7.04 10.10 -5.84
CA ALA A 31 6.60 10.47 -4.50
C ALA A 31 7.80 11.03 -3.70
N PRO A 32 7.66 12.22 -3.09
CA PRO A 32 8.76 12.83 -2.34
C PRO A 32 9.06 11.99 -1.09
N ILE A 33 10.33 11.61 -0.95
CA ILE A 33 10.86 10.88 0.21
C ILE A 33 11.96 11.74 0.82
N HIS A 34 11.98 11.86 2.14
CA HIS A 34 13.06 12.58 2.81
C HIS A 34 14.40 11.89 2.54
N PRO A 35 15.47 12.61 2.12
CA PRO A 35 16.72 12.00 1.66
C PRO A 35 17.36 11.01 2.66
N SER A 36 17.16 11.23 3.96
CA SER A 36 17.69 10.37 5.02
C SER A 36 16.95 9.03 5.20
N ILE A 37 15.79 8.81 4.57
CA ILE A 37 14.99 7.58 4.78
C ILE A 37 15.71 6.35 4.24
N VAL A 38 16.20 6.40 3.00
CA VAL A 38 16.89 5.25 2.39
C VAL A 38 18.18 4.89 3.18
N PRO A 39 19.06 5.84 3.52
CA PRO A 39 20.21 5.56 4.39
C PRO A 39 19.83 4.98 5.76
N ALA A 40 18.79 5.51 6.40
CA ALA A 40 18.35 5.02 7.71
C ALA A 40 17.84 3.58 7.65
N VAL A 41 17.00 3.25 6.66
CA VAL A 41 16.49 1.89 6.43
C VAL A 41 17.64 0.92 6.17
N LYS A 42 18.57 1.27 5.27
CA LYS A 42 19.72 0.41 4.95
C LYS A 42 20.64 0.21 6.15
N THR A 43 20.85 1.26 6.96
CA THR A 43 21.66 1.17 8.18
C THR A 43 21.03 0.23 9.20
N ALA A 44 19.73 0.38 9.49
CA ALA A 44 19.03 -0.49 10.41
C ALA A 44 19.04 -1.96 9.92
N TYR A 45 18.84 -2.20 8.63
CA TYR A 45 18.94 -3.53 8.03
C TYR A 45 20.35 -4.12 8.19
N ALA A 46 21.40 -3.35 7.92
CA ALA A 46 22.79 -3.80 8.08
C ALA A 46 23.18 -4.09 9.54
N LEU A 47 22.51 -3.46 10.51
CA LEU A 47 22.63 -3.77 11.94
C LEU A 47 21.87 -5.03 12.37
N GLY A 48 21.20 -5.72 11.44
CA GLY A 48 20.44 -6.93 11.72
C GLY A 48 19.05 -6.69 12.30
N CYS A 49 18.50 -5.47 12.18
CA CYS A 49 17.13 -5.20 12.62
C CYS A 49 16.10 -5.89 11.71
N ASP A 50 15.05 -6.43 12.34
CA ASP A 50 13.85 -6.84 11.61
C ASP A 50 13.01 -5.60 11.28
N LEU A 51 12.88 -5.28 9.99
CA LEU A 51 12.16 -4.10 9.52
C LEU A 51 10.82 -4.49 8.91
N ARG A 52 9.74 -3.83 9.35
CA ARG A 52 8.38 -4.05 8.85
C ARG A 52 7.69 -2.73 8.57
N ILE A 53 6.82 -2.71 7.56
CA ILE A 53 5.98 -1.54 7.23
C ILE A 53 4.57 -1.81 7.73
N VAL A 54 4.00 -0.90 8.54
CA VAL A 54 2.58 -0.94 8.93
C VAL A 54 1.94 0.36 8.47
N SER A 55 0.91 0.27 7.61
CA SER A 55 0.35 1.46 6.95
C SER A 55 -1.12 1.29 6.56
N ASP A 56 -1.87 2.39 6.59
CA ASP A 56 -3.24 2.51 6.04
C ASP A 56 -3.25 2.84 4.52
N ALA A 57 -2.13 2.68 3.84
CA ALA A 57 -2.05 2.79 2.38
C ALA A 57 -2.52 1.50 1.69
N ASN A 58 -1.81 1.03 0.66
CA ASN A 58 -2.07 -0.26 0.01
C ASN A 58 -0.78 -0.90 -0.53
N MET A 59 -0.83 -2.21 -0.78
CA MET A 59 0.32 -3.02 -1.20
C MET A 59 0.94 -2.51 -2.50
N PHE A 60 0.10 -2.29 -3.52
CA PHE A 60 0.57 -1.83 -4.83
C PHE A 60 1.36 -0.51 -4.76
N PHE A 61 0.90 0.46 -3.96
CA PHE A 61 1.60 1.74 -3.79
C PHE A 61 2.92 1.58 -3.03
N ILE A 62 2.88 0.90 -1.89
CA ILE A 62 4.06 0.74 -1.04
C ILE A 62 5.14 -0.01 -1.81
N GLU A 63 4.82 -1.18 -2.39
CA GLU A 63 5.78 -1.98 -3.14
C GLU A 63 6.39 -1.19 -4.28
N THR A 64 5.58 -0.48 -5.08
CA THR A 64 6.08 0.33 -6.20
C THR A 64 7.13 1.34 -5.74
N ILE A 65 6.90 2.00 -4.60
CA ILE A 65 7.81 3.01 -4.05
C ILE A 65 9.07 2.36 -3.47
N VAL A 66 8.93 1.33 -2.63
CA VAL A 66 10.11 0.71 -1.99
C VAL A 66 10.97 -0.11 -2.97
N ASP A 67 10.36 -0.66 -4.02
CA ASP A 67 11.06 -1.28 -5.15
C ASP A 67 11.87 -0.24 -5.91
N HIS A 68 11.26 0.90 -6.24
CA HIS A 68 11.95 1.99 -6.94
C HIS A 68 13.14 2.55 -6.15
N LEU A 69 12.99 2.64 -4.83
CA LEU A 69 14.05 3.10 -3.92
C LEU A 69 15.12 2.03 -3.64
N GLY A 70 14.94 0.80 -4.12
CA GLY A 70 15.88 -0.30 -3.90
C GLY A 70 15.99 -0.73 -2.44
N ILE A 71 14.90 -0.63 -1.67
CA ILE A 71 14.84 -0.99 -0.24
C ILE A 71 13.78 -2.04 0.08
N LYS A 72 13.06 -2.58 -0.91
CA LYS A 72 12.03 -3.61 -0.65
C LYS A 72 12.57 -4.78 0.15
N ASN A 73 13.73 -5.32 -0.25
CA ASN A 73 14.35 -6.48 0.40
C ASN A 73 14.89 -6.19 1.80
N CYS A 74 14.87 -4.92 2.26
CA CYS A 74 15.19 -4.59 3.64
C CYS A 74 14.04 -4.93 4.60
N PHE A 75 12.82 -5.08 4.10
CA PHE A 75 11.63 -5.35 4.91
C PHE A 75 11.26 -6.82 4.87
N SER A 76 11.02 -7.41 6.04
CA SER A 76 10.51 -8.79 6.15
C SER A 76 9.00 -8.87 5.94
N GLU A 77 8.26 -7.79 6.21
CA GLU A 77 6.81 -7.76 6.14
C GLU A 77 6.26 -6.36 5.77
N ILE A 78 5.14 -6.34 5.04
CA ILE A 78 4.37 -5.13 4.71
C ILE A 78 2.90 -5.35 5.03
N ASN A 79 2.42 -4.64 6.05
CA ASN A 79 1.13 -4.84 6.70
C ASN A 79 0.22 -3.69 6.31
N THR A 80 -0.34 -3.79 5.11
CA THR A 80 -1.09 -2.71 4.43
C THR A 80 -2.44 -3.20 3.88
N ASN A 81 -3.30 -2.33 3.34
CA ASN A 81 -4.52 -2.80 2.66
C ASN A 81 -4.12 -3.52 1.35
N PRO A 82 -4.90 -4.49 0.86
CA PRO A 82 -4.60 -5.12 -0.42
C PRO A 82 -4.62 -4.09 -1.56
N GLY A 83 -3.75 -4.28 -2.56
CA GLY A 83 -3.72 -3.49 -3.77
C GLY A 83 -3.20 -4.36 -4.91
N TYR A 84 -3.99 -4.57 -5.96
CA TYR A 84 -3.62 -5.46 -7.07
C TYR A 84 -4.29 -5.05 -8.37
N VAL A 85 -3.69 -5.44 -9.50
CA VAL A 85 -4.27 -5.21 -10.83
C VAL A 85 -5.20 -6.37 -11.17
N ASP A 86 -6.45 -6.09 -11.51
CA ASP A 86 -7.42 -7.11 -11.91
C ASP A 86 -7.21 -7.58 -13.36
N LYS A 87 -7.99 -8.57 -13.79
CA LYS A 87 -7.93 -9.15 -15.14
C LYS A 87 -8.26 -8.15 -16.26
N GLN A 88 -8.88 -7.01 -15.92
CA GLN A 88 -9.19 -5.94 -16.86
C GLN A 88 -8.09 -4.87 -16.89
N GLY A 89 -6.99 -5.05 -16.15
CA GLY A 89 -5.92 -4.06 -16.07
C GLY A 89 -6.23 -2.89 -15.13
N ARG A 90 -7.22 -3.03 -14.24
CA ARG A 90 -7.60 -1.98 -13.29
C ARG A 90 -6.95 -2.20 -11.94
N LEU A 91 -6.43 -1.14 -11.35
CA LEU A 91 -5.96 -1.20 -9.97
C LEU A 91 -7.16 -1.30 -9.02
N ARG A 92 -7.18 -2.33 -8.18
CA ARG A 92 -8.16 -2.57 -7.12
C ARG A 92 -7.55 -2.29 -5.76
N ILE A 93 -8.29 -1.60 -4.90
CA ILE A 93 -7.86 -1.22 -3.53
C ILE A 93 -9.00 -1.54 -2.55
N PRO A 94 -9.25 -2.83 -2.25
CA PRO A 94 -10.25 -3.19 -1.24
C PRO A 94 -9.78 -2.83 0.19
N PRO A 95 -10.69 -2.79 1.18
CA PRO A 95 -10.29 -2.71 2.58
C PRO A 95 -9.61 -4.01 3.04
N PHE A 96 -8.76 -3.92 4.07
CA PHE A 96 -8.12 -5.10 4.67
C PHE A 96 -9.15 -6.06 5.30
N VAL A 97 -10.15 -5.51 5.99
CA VAL A 97 -11.31 -6.26 6.50
C VAL A 97 -12.54 -5.84 5.72
N ASP A 98 -13.32 -6.82 5.26
CA ASP A 98 -14.61 -6.53 4.63
C ASP A 98 -15.58 -5.92 5.65
N PHE A 99 -16.04 -4.70 5.38
CA PHE A 99 -16.93 -3.93 6.25
C PHE A 99 -18.32 -4.57 6.42
N HIS A 100 -18.71 -5.50 5.56
CA HIS A 100 -20.03 -6.13 5.52
C HIS A 100 -20.02 -7.60 5.95
N LEU A 101 -18.91 -8.32 5.77
CA LEU A 101 -18.85 -9.76 6.03
C LEU A 101 -18.32 -10.12 7.42
N CYS A 102 -17.32 -9.39 7.92
CA CYS A 102 -16.70 -9.73 9.21
C CYS A 102 -16.11 -8.49 9.89
N PRO A 103 -16.93 -7.50 10.28
CA PRO A 103 -16.44 -6.37 11.05
C PRO A 103 -15.85 -6.90 12.35
N HIS A 104 -14.55 -6.66 12.52
CA HIS A 104 -13.81 -7.10 13.68
C HIS A 104 -14.36 -6.45 14.97
N GLY A 105 -14.59 -7.25 16.01
CA GLY A 105 -15.24 -6.83 17.25
C GLY A 105 -14.44 -5.99 18.25
N CYS A 106 -13.30 -5.37 17.87
CA CYS A 106 -12.60 -4.48 18.79
C CYS A 106 -13.24 -3.09 18.80
N SER A 107 -13.47 -2.60 20.01
CA SER A 107 -13.96 -1.25 20.26
C SER A 107 -12.90 -0.15 20.07
N ARG A 108 -11.64 -0.52 19.84
CA ARG A 108 -10.49 0.43 19.81
C ARG A 108 -9.92 0.68 18.43
N CYS A 109 -10.26 -0.13 17.43
CA CYS A 109 -9.65 -0.06 16.10
C CYS A 109 -10.63 0.49 15.07
N PRO A 110 -10.20 1.39 14.17
CA PRO A 110 -10.97 1.72 12.97
C PRO A 110 -11.21 0.44 12.14
N PRO A 111 -12.36 0.31 11.45
CA PRO A 111 -12.71 -0.89 10.70
C PRO A 111 -11.68 -1.34 9.66
N ASN A 112 -10.91 -0.41 9.07
CA ASN A 112 -9.87 -0.66 8.06
C ASN A 112 -8.46 -0.90 8.64
N MET A 113 -8.25 -0.62 9.93
CA MET A 113 -6.92 -0.59 10.56
C MET A 113 -6.65 -1.76 11.49
N CYS A 114 -7.63 -2.62 11.74
CA CYS A 114 -7.36 -3.82 12.50
C CYS A 114 -6.72 -4.90 11.62
N LYS A 115 -5.42 -5.10 11.82
CA LYS A 115 -4.63 -6.18 11.19
C LYS A 115 -4.30 -7.16 12.28
N VAL A 116 -5.31 -7.94 12.68
CA VAL A 116 -5.14 -8.99 13.69
C VAL A 116 -4.19 -10.02 13.08
N TYR A 117 -2.98 -10.07 13.63
CA TYR A 117 -2.08 -11.22 13.53
C TYR A 117 -2.46 -12.24 14.60
#